data_AF-A0A5N5EQE8-F1
#
_entry.id   AF-A0A5N5EQE8-F1
#
_cell.length_a   1.000
_cell.length_b   1.000
_cell.length_c   1.000
_cell.angle_alpha   90.00
_cell.angle_beta   90.00
_cell.angle_gamma   90.00
#
_symmetry.space_group_name_H-M   'P 1'
#
loop_
_entity.id
_entity.type
_entity.pdbx_description
1 polymer ?
#
loop_
_entity_poly.entity_id
_entity_poly.type
_entity_poly.pdbx_seq_one_letter_code
_entity_poly.pdbx_strand_id
1 'polypeptide(L)'
;MVDAGSGHASLDLDSAYDPAERDALARAVVAVANGVMRDFDCAGTYPAPGETADPVDWTDADFQSFCGIKGFVLPARHRGSLTTTRTVAGDGGPARVCEGSYERGRAYARFTTVVDPLTANTFTRDLFDGGPRVKGTKGRGTLNATRDVYEMDCQSGRVVFMVEQLKDTEASYPYTRDLLPAYVAAEAERIGCGPEKVTLPRE
;
A
#
# COMPACT_ATOMS: atom_id res chain seq x y z
N MET A 1 -12.91 -21.41 -10.70
CA MET A 1 -11.97 -20.27 -10.71
C MET A 1 -12.38 -19.38 -9.55
N VAL A 2 -11.66 -19.46 -8.43
CA VAL A 2 -11.88 -18.54 -7.31
C VAL A 2 -10.99 -17.33 -7.60
N ASP A 3 -11.62 -16.25 -8.05
CA ASP A 3 -10.95 -14.96 -8.21
C ASP A 3 -10.71 -14.38 -6.82
N ALA A 4 -9.51 -14.61 -6.29
CA ALA A 4 -9.03 -13.98 -5.07
C ALA A 4 -8.30 -12.65 -5.34
N GLY A 5 -8.26 -12.19 -6.59
CA GLY A 5 -7.46 -11.04 -7.04
C GLY A 5 -8.25 -9.74 -7.25
N SER A 6 -9.58 -9.81 -7.41
CA SER A 6 -10.39 -8.63 -7.81
C SER A 6 -11.45 -8.20 -6.81
N GLY A 7 -11.50 -8.79 -5.62
CA GLY A 7 -12.51 -8.41 -4.63
C GLY A 7 -12.20 -7.03 -4.05
N HIS A 8 -13.08 -6.05 -4.29
CA HIS A 8 -13.35 -5.07 -3.24
C HIS A 8 -13.80 -5.89 -2.03
N ALA A 9 -12.87 -6.22 -1.14
CA ALA A 9 -13.21 -6.72 0.18
C ALA A 9 -13.80 -5.53 0.94
N SER A 10 -15.06 -5.18 0.63
CA SER A 10 -15.95 -4.49 1.54
C SER A 10 -16.31 -5.46 2.67
N LEU A 11 -15.27 -5.93 3.38
CA LEU A 11 -15.41 -6.52 4.67
C LEU A 11 -15.35 -5.33 5.62
N ASP A 12 -16.53 -4.76 5.92
CA ASP A 12 -16.69 -3.89 7.09
C ASP A 12 -16.41 -4.77 8.32
N LEU A 13 -15.13 -4.82 8.71
CA LEU A 13 -14.64 -5.60 9.83
C LEU A 13 -14.28 -4.62 10.93
N ASP A 14 -15.32 -4.21 11.64
CA ASP A 14 -15.17 -3.49 12.89
C ASP A 14 -14.40 -4.35 13.90
N SER A 15 -13.34 -3.77 14.45
CA SER A 15 -12.52 -4.24 15.59
C SER A 15 -11.84 -5.61 15.45
N ALA A 16 -10.51 -5.58 15.47
CA ALA A 16 -9.59 -6.66 15.80
C ALA A 16 -10.07 -8.09 15.46
N TYR A 17 -9.79 -8.51 14.22
CA TYR A 17 -9.78 -9.91 13.82
C TYR A 17 -9.29 -10.83 14.96
N ASP A 18 -10.04 -11.89 15.26
CA ASP A 18 -9.57 -13.00 16.10
C ASP A 18 -8.25 -13.52 15.52
N PRO A 19 -7.13 -13.54 16.27
CA PRO A 19 -5.86 -14.10 15.83
C PRO A 19 -6.01 -15.50 15.23
N ALA A 20 -6.91 -16.34 15.78
CA ALA A 20 -7.16 -17.68 15.28
C ALA A 20 -7.76 -17.68 13.87
N GLU A 21 -8.67 -16.74 13.57
CA GLU A 21 -9.26 -16.60 12.24
C GLU A 21 -8.24 -16.11 11.21
N ARG A 22 -7.36 -15.17 11.59
CA ARG A 22 -6.28 -14.68 10.70
C ARG A 22 -5.31 -15.79 10.34
N ASP A 23 -4.92 -16.56 11.34
CA ASP A 23 -4.07 -17.72 11.19
C ASP A 23 -4.73 -18.78 10.29
N ALA A 24 -6.03 -19.06 10.50
CA ALA A 24 -6.78 -19.99 9.69
C ALA A 24 -6.87 -19.53 8.23
N LEU A 25 -7.15 -18.24 8.01
CA LEU A 25 -7.22 -17.65 6.67
C LEU A 25 -5.85 -17.69 5.97
N ALA A 26 -4.77 -17.32 6.66
CA ALA A 26 -3.42 -17.37 6.12
C ALA A 26 -3.04 -18.81 5.72
N ARG A 27 -3.33 -19.80 6.58
CA ARG A 27 -3.12 -21.22 6.28
C ARG A 27 -3.97 -21.68 5.10
N ALA A 28 -5.23 -21.26 5.02
CA ALA A 28 -6.13 -21.59 3.91
C ALA A 28 -5.63 -21.03 2.58
N VAL A 29 -5.16 -19.78 2.54
CA VAL A 29 -4.60 -19.16 1.33
C VAL A 29 -3.39 -19.95 0.83
N VAL A 30 -2.45 -20.29 1.73
CA VAL A 30 -1.27 -21.10 1.35
C VAL A 30 -1.67 -22.50 0.88
N ALA A 31 -2.62 -23.15 1.55
CA ALA A 31 -3.10 -24.46 1.15
C ALA A 31 -3.75 -24.44 -0.24
N VAL A 32 -4.56 -23.43 -0.54
CA VAL A 32 -5.17 -23.23 -1.86
C VAL A 32 -4.10 -22.97 -2.92
N ALA A 33 -3.14 -22.07 -2.66
CA ALA A 33 -2.05 -21.78 -3.59
C ALA A 33 -1.21 -23.03 -3.90
N ASN A 34 -0.84 -23.81 -2.87
CA ASN A 34 -0.12 -25.08 -3.04
C ASN A 34 -0.97 -26.14 -3.76
N GLY A 35 -2.30 -26.15 -3.56
CA GLY A 35 -3.22 -27.00 -4.32
C GLY A 35 -3.17 -26.67 -5.81
N VAL A 36 -3.36 -25.41 -6.16
CA VAL A 36 -3.28 -24.93 -7.55
C VAL A 36 -1.91 -25.23 -8.16
N MET A 37 -0.82 -24.97 -7.46
CA MET A 37 0.52 -25.29 -8.00
C MET A 37 0.67 -26.77 -8.35
N ARG A 38 0.16 -27.68 -7.51
CA ARG A 38 0.18 -29.12 -7.82
C ARG A 38 -0.70 -29.47 -9.02
N ASP A 39 -1.88 -28.87 -9.13
CA ASP A 39 -2.80 -29.11 -10.25
C ASP A 39 -2.23 -28.64 -11.60
N PHE A 40 -1.28 -27.70 -11.58
CA PHE A 40 -0.57 -27.18 -12.76
C PHE A 40 0.84 -27.77 -12.94
N ASP A 41 1.19 -28.85 -12.23
CA ASP A 41 2.50 -29.51 -12.27
C ASP A 41 3.69 -28.56 -11.99
N CYS A 42 3.45 -27.49 -11.22
CA CYS A 42 4.50 -26.59 -10.77
C CYS A 42 5.37 -27.25 -9.70
N ALA A 43 6.69 -27.16 -9.85
CA ALA A 43 7.63 -27.60 -8.82
C ALA A 43 7.70 -26.58 -7.67
N GLY A 44 7.67 -27.06 -6.42
CA GLY A 44 7.82 -26.25 -5.21
C GLY A 44 6.60 -26.26 -4.29
N THR A 45 6.75 -25.66 -3.11
CA THR A 45 5.67 -25.45 -2.15
C THR A 45 5.92 -24.17 -1.38
N TYR A 46 4.86 -23.41 -1.10
CA TYR A 46 4.92 -22.37 -0.09
C TYR A 46 4.90 -23.01 1.29
N PRO A 47 5.76 -22.57 2.23
CA PRO A 47 5.71 -23.04 3.60
C PRO A 47 4.40 -22.60 4.24
N ALA A 48 3.87 -23.43 5.15
CA ALA A 48 2.75 -23.01 5.98
C ALA A 48 3.14 -21.73 6.74
N PRO A 49 2.25 -20.74 6.83
CA PRO A 49 2.53 -19.55 7.61
C PRO A 49 2.64 -19.94 9.09
N GLY A 50 3.57 -19.30 9.80
CA GLY A 50 3.62 -19.34 11.26
C GLY A 50 2.43 -18.60 11.88
N GLU A 51 2.55 -18.28 13.17
CA GLU A 51 1.58 -17.41 13.83
C GLU A 51 1.62 -16.01 13.20
N THR A 52 0.45 -15.46 12.89
CA THR A 52 0.33 -14.11 12.36
C THR A 52 0.59 -13.09 13.47
N ALA A 53 1.29 -12.01 13.13
CA ALA A 53 1.53 -10.92 14.08
C ALA A 53 0.22 -10.28 14.52
N ASP A 54 0.14 -9.86 15.78
CA ASP A 54 -1.03 -9.19 16.34
C ASP A 54 -1.45 -7.96 15.51
N PRO A 55 -2.75 -7.62 15.49
CA PRO A 55 -3.21 -6.42 14.82
C PRO A 55 -2.51 -5.19 15.40
N VAL A 56 -2.04 -4.31 14.51
CA VAL A 56 -1.42 -3.05 14.94
C VAL A 56 -2.50 -2.03 15.25
N ASP A 57 -2.45 -1.46 16.44
CA ASP A 57 -3.35 -0.41 16.89
C ASP A 57 -3.12 0.92 16.18
N TRP A 58 -4.17 1.75 16.19
CA TRP A 58 -4.12 3.12 15.70
C TRP A 58 -3.41 4.04 16.71
N THR A 59 -2.52 4.88 16.22
CA THR A 59 -1.88 5.95 16.99
C THR A 59 -2.24 7.30 16.41
N ASP A 60 -2.04 8.36 17.19
CA ASP A 60 -2.20 9.72 16.69
C ASP A 60 -1.13 9.99 15.61
N ALA A 61 -1.53 10.70 14.55
CA ALA A 61 -0.65 10.99 13.43
C ALA A 61 0.34 12.11 13.78
N ASP A 62 1.63 11.89 13.53
CA ASP A 62 2.60 12.98 13.46
C ASP A 62 2.55 13.62 12.07
N PHE A 63 2.06 14.87 11.99
CA PHE A 63 1.94 15.57 10.71
C PHE A 63 3.27 15.99 10.09
N GLN A 64 4.39 15.93 10.82
CA GLN A 64 5.74 16.18 10.28
C GLN A 64 6.42 14.90 9.80
N SER A 65 5.96 13.74 10.28
CA SER A 65 6.46 12.42 9.89
C SER A 65 5.29 11.45 9.73
N PHE A 66 4.39 11.76 8.81
CA PHE A 66 3.18 10.96 8.62
C PHE A 66 3.56 9.51 8.32
N CYS A 67 2.86 8.54 8.91
CA CYS A 67 3.22 7.12 8.85
C CYS A 67 4.59 6.74 9.45
N GLY A 68 5.17 7.62 10.29
CA GLY A 68 6.52 7.47 10.83
C GLY A 68 7.63 7.70 9.79
N ILE A 69 7.29 8.29 8.64
CA ILE A 69 8.23 8.49 7.53
C ILE A 69 8.77 9.91 7.61
N LYS A 70 10.08 10.04 7.88
CA LYS A 70 10.74 11.35 7.94
C LYS A 70 10.59 12.10 6.61
N GLY A 71 10.11 13.34 6.67
CA GLY A 71 9.92 14.18 5.50
C GLY A 71 8.59 13.96 4.77
N PHE A 72 7.79 12.95 5.16
CA PHE A 72 6.42 12.82 4.69
C PHE A 72 5.50 13.73 5.49
N VAL A 73 5.55 15.02 5.17
CA VAL A 73 4.77 16.05 5.87
C VAL A 73 3.35 16.06 5.35
N LEU A 74 2.37 15.93 6.24
CA LEU A 74 0.96 16.00 5.88
C LEU A 74 0.54 17.46 5.61
N PRO A 75 0.04 17.78 4.41
CA PRO A 75 -0.46 19.12 4.07
C PRO A 75 -1.59 19.57 4.99
N ALA A 76 -1.64 20.87 5.32
CA ALA A 76 -2.58 21.43 6.31
C ALA A 76 -4.05 21.04 6.05
N ARG A 77 -4.48 21.04 4.77
CA ARG A 77 -5.84 20.65 4.37
C ARG A 77 -6.22 19.21 4.75
N HIS A 78 -5.24 18.32 4.91
CA HIS A 78 -5.47 16.90 5.20
C HIS A 78 -5.32 16.56 6.70
N ARG A 79 -4.80 17.48 7.51
CA ARG A 79 -4.57 17.26 8.95
C ARG A 79 -5.85 17.08 9.75
N GLY A 80 -6.96 17.63 9.26
CA GLY A 80 -8.28 17.45 9.86
C GLY A 80 -8.94 16.12 9.48
N SER A 81 -8.49 15.43 8.43
CA SER A 81 -9.12 14.22 7.91
C SER A 81 -8.26 12.96 8.04
N LEU A 82 -6.96 13.11 8.32
CA LEU A 82 -6.01 12.04 8.60
C LEU A 82 -5.29 12.31 9.93
N THR A 83 -6.02 12.15 11.02
CA THR A 83 -5.60 12.46 12.40
C THR A 83 -4.94 11.28 13.11
N THR A 84 -5.13 10.06 12.60
CA THR A 84 -4.58 8.82 13.14
C THR A 84 -3.93 7.99 12.05
N THR A 85 -2.94 7.19 12.44
CA THR A 85 -2.25 6.25 11.55
C THR A 85 -2.06 4.89 12.19
N ARG A 86 -1.92 3.85 11.37
CA ARG A 86 -1.35 2.56 11.77
C ARG A 86 -0.45 2.01 10.68
N THR A 87 0.64 1.33 11.07
CA THR A 87 1.52 0.65 10.12
C THR A 87 1.31 -0.85 10.25
N VAL A 88 0.64 -1.47 9.28
CA VAL A 88 0.15 -2.86 9.37
C VAL A 88 1.21 -3.86 8.87
N ALA A 89 2.02 -3.44 7.90
CA ALA A 89 3.20 -4.16 7.47
C ALA A 89 4.39 -3.21 7.66
N GLY A 90 5.23 -3.51 8.66
CA GLY A 90 6.35 -2.65 9.07
C GLY A 90 7.56 -2.74 8.15
N ASP A 91 8.73 -2.45 8.70
CA ASP A 91 9.99 -2.53 7.96
C ASP A 91 10.50 -3.97 7.84
N GLY A 92 11.22 -4.28 6.77
CA GLY A 92 11.85 -5.59 6.53
C GLY A 92 10.98 -6.64 5.83
N GLY A 93 9.70 -6.34 5.57
CA GLY A 93 8.80 -7.18 4.76
C GLY A 93 8.85 -6.87 3.26
N PRO A 94 8.15 -7.67 2.42
CA PRO A 94 8.07 -7.45 0.97
C PRO A 94 7.35 -6.15 0.60
N ALA A 95 6.50 -5.66 1.51
CA ALA A 95 5.85 -4.38 1.43
C ALA A 95 5.71 -3.75 2.81
N ARG A 96 5.72 -2.42 2.83
CA ARG A 96 5.33 -1.59 3.98
C ARG A 96 3.95 -0.99 3.69
N VAL A 97 3.02 -1.11 4.65
CA VAL A 97 1.67 -0.55 4.52
C VAL A 97 1.38 0.35 5.72
N CYS A 98 1.08 1.61 5.43
CA CYS A 98 0.52 2.54 6.39
C CYS A 98 -0.90 2.94 6.00
N GLU A 99 -1.75 3.08 6.98
CA GLU A 99 -3.11 3.57 6.82
C GLU A 99 -3.32 4.83 7.64
N GLY A 100 -4.07 5.78 7.07
CA GLY A 100 -4.47 7.03 7.72
C GLY A 100 -5.99 7.14 7.82
N SER A 101 -6.48 7.74 8.90
CA SER A 101 -7.91 7.95 9.13
C SER A 101 -8.21 9.20 9.97
N TYR A 102 -9.45 9.68 9.88
CA TYR A 102 -10.03 10.66 10.81
C TYR A 102 -10.36 10.05 12.17
N GLU A 103 -10.83 8.80 12.18
CA GLU A 103 -11.26 8.09 13.38
C GLU A 103 -10.73 6.66 13.39
N ARG A 104 -10.42 6.15 14.59
CA ARG A 104 -9.89 4.81 14.77
C ARG A 104 -10.95 3.80 14.32
N GLY A 105 -10.54 2.77 13.57
CA GLY A 105 -11.43 1.68 13.15
C GLY A 105 -11.48 1.45 11.64
N ARG A 106 -11.39 2.51 10.82
CA ARG A 106 -11.46 2.37 9.35
C ARG A 106 -10.47 3.30 8.65
N ALA A 107 -9.71 2.78 7.68
CA ALA A 107 -8.76 3.57 6.91
C ALA A 107 -9.46 4.43 5.83
N TYR A 108 -9.03 5.69 5.70
CA TYR A 108 -9.48 6.61 4.65
C TYR A 108 -8.46 6.69 3.51
N ALA A 109 -7.18 6.64 3.86
CA ALA A 109 -6.07 6.57 2.92
C ALA A 109 -5.17 5.38 3.27
N ARG A 110 -4.60 4.74 2.25
CA ARG A 110 -3.56 3.70 2.41
C ARG A 110 -2.36 4.04 1.55
N PHE A 111 -1.19 3.87 2.14
CA PHE A 111 0.12 4.11 1.55
C PHE A 111 0.86 2.78 1.56
N THR A 112 1.23 2.29 0.38
CA THR A 112 1.92 1.00 0.22
C THR A 112 3.22 1.17 -0.53
N THR A 113 4.33 0.74 0.07
CA THR A 113 5.64 0.64 -0.58
C THR A 113 5.98 -0.82 -0.76
N VAL A 114 6.13 -1.30 -2.00
CA VAL A 114 6.51 -2.68 -2.31
C VAL A 114 7.96 -2.69 -2.75
N VAL A 115 8.81 -3.39 -1.99
CA VAL A 115 10.25 -3.50 -2.25
C VAL A 115 10.67 -4.87 -2.77
N ASP A 116 9.81 -5.88 -2.61
CA ASP A 116 10.03 -7.20 -3.19
C ASP A 116 9.78 -7.20 -4.70
N PRO A 117 10.76 -7.58 -5.54
CA PRO A 117 10.63 -7.50 -7.00
C PRO A 117 9.51 -8.37 -7.58
N LEU A 118 9.23 -9.54 -7.00
CA LEU A 118 8.18 -10.43 -7.50
C LEU A 118 6.80 -9.86 -7.21
N THR A 119 6.62 -9.31 -6.01
CA THR A 119 5.40 -8.61 -5.60
C THR A 119 5.22 -7.32 -6.40
N ALA A 120 6.28 -6.57 -6.69
CA ALA A 120 6.22 -5.36 -7.51
C ALA A 120 5.66 -5.63 -8.92
N ASN A 121 5.89 -6.82 -9.49
CA ASN A 121 5.40 -7.18 -10.82
C ASN A 121 3.87 -7.30 -10.90
N THR A 122 3.17 -7.51 -9.78
CA THR A 122 1.70 -7.62 -9.79
C THR A 122 1.02 -6.29 -10.15
N PHE A 123 1.72 -5.17 -9.99
CA PHE A 123 1.21 -3.81 -10.28
C PHE A 123 1.44 -3.36 -11.72
N THR A 124 1.98 -4.23 -12.58
CA THR A 124 2.30 -3.88 -13.97
C THR A 124 1.06 -3.36 -14.71
N ARG A 125 -0.12 -3.96 -14.48
CA ARG A 125 -1.37 -3.50 -15.12
C ARG A 125 -1.81 -2.13 -14.62
N ASP A 126 -1.78 -1.88 -13.31
CA ASP A 126 -2.13 -0.56 -12.75
C ASP A 126 -1.27 0.55 -13.37
N LEU A 127 0.01 0.26 -13.65
CA LEU A 127 0.95 1.20 -14.27
C LEU A 127 0.73 1.43 -15.78
N PHE A 128 0.14 0.47 -16.50
CA PHE A 128 -0.14 0.59 -17.94
C PHE A 128 -1.52 1.18 -18.24
N ASP A 129 -2.53 0.76 -17.46
CA ASP A 129 -3.94 1.08 -17.69
C ASP A 129 -4.45 2.19 -16.75
N GLY A 130 -3.62 2.65 -15.81
CA GLY A 130 -3.93 3.80 -14.96
C GLY A 130 -4.02 5.09 -15.78
N GLY A 131 -4.86 6.02 -15.33
CA GLY A 131 -5.29 7.22 -16.07
C GLY A 131 -4.17 8.20 -16.48
N PRO A 132 -4.21 9.49 -16.09
CA PRO A 132 -3.17 10.43 -16.48
C PRO A 132 -1.77 9.98 -16.02
N ARG A 133 -0.79 10.03 -16.91
CA ARG A 133 0.59 9.63 -16.60
C ARG A 133 1.30 10.64 -15.72
N VAL A 134 2.03 10.12 -14.74
CA VAL A 134 2.93 10.84 -13.85
C VAL A 134 4.37 10.56 -14.28
N LYS A 135 5.22 11.60 -14.23
CA LYS A 135 6.65 11.45 -14.48
C LYS A 135 7.41 11.78 -13.22
N GLY A 136 8.53 11.10 -12.97
CA GLY A 136 9.50 11.60 -12.00
C GLY A 136 10.91 11.55 -12.57
N THR A 137 11.87 11.81 -11.69
CA THR A 137 13.29 11.89 -12.06
C THR A 137 13.89 10.52 -12.39
N LYS A 138 13.41 9.47 -11.73
CA LYS A 138 13.91 8.08 -11.89
C LYS A 138 12.80 7.06 -12.16
N GLY A 139 11.57 7.53 -12.36
CA GLY A 139 10.42 6.64 -12.42
C GLY A 139 9.23 7.26 -13.13
N ARG A 140 8.12 6.56 -13.05
CA ARG A 140 6.86 6.91 -13.72
C ARG A 140 5.68 6.30 -12.99
N GLY A 141 4.51 6.83 -13.26
CA GLY A 141 3.29 6.31 -12.65
C GLY A 141 2.05 6.75 -13.38
N THR A 142 0.92 6.54 -12.73
CA THR A 142 -0.41 6.86 -13.22
C THR A 142 -1.27 7.38 -12.08
N LEU A 143 -2.16 8.31 -12.40
CA LEU A 143 -3.16 8.82 -11.48
C LEU A 143 -4.52 8.17 -11.72
N ASN A 144 -5.26 7.94 -10.65
CA ASN A 144 -6.68 7.61 -10.68
C ASN A 144 -7.40 8.30 -9.51
N ALA A 145 -8.73 8.40 -9.60
CA ALA A 145 -9.56 9.00 -8.55
C ALA A 145 -9.39 8.28 -7.19
N THR A 146 -9.17 6.97 -7.21
CA THR A 146 -9.11 6.14 -5.99
C THR A 146 -7.74 5.53 -5.73
N ARG A 147 -6.85 5.48 -6.72
CA ARG A 147 -5.55 4.81 -6.60
C ARG A 147 -4.51 5.42 -7.53
N ASP A 148 -3.44 5.94 -6.94
CA ASP A 148 -2.26 6.35 -7.68
C ASP A 148 -1.15 5.33 -7.48
N VAL A 149 -0.43 5.02 -8.56
CA VAL A 149 0.69 4.07 -8.54
C VAL A 149 1.89 4.71 -9.20
N TYR A 150 3.06 4.56 -8.59
CA TYR A 150 4.34 5.05 -9.09
C TYR A 150 5.40 3.96 -8.96
N GLU A 151 6.14 3.68 -10.03
CA GLU A 151 7.30 2.79 -10.01
C GLU A 151 8.59 3.57 -10.21
N MET A 152 9.67 3.07 -9.60
CA MET A 152 11.02 3.48 -9.94
C MET A 152 11.99 2.31 -9.80
N ASP A 153 13.13 2.42 -10.47
CA ASP A 153 14.22 1.47 -10.32
C ASP A 153 15.18 1.93 -9.22
N CYS A 154 15.47 1.02 -8.29
CA CYS A 154 16.43 1.20 -7.21
C CYS A 154 17.56 0.16 -7.32
N GLN A 155 18.63 0.32 -6.54
CA GLN A 155 19.71 -0.67 -6.49
C GLN A 155 19.21 -2.06 -6.03
N SER A 156 18.17 -2.09 -5.20
CA SER A 156 17.50 -3.31 -4.74
C SER A 156 16.54 -3.94 -5.76
N GLY A 157 16.33 -3.29 -6.91
CA GLY A 157 15.36 -3.67 -7.92
C GLY A 157 14.21 -2.67 -8.07
N ARG A 158 13.17 -3.07 -8.79
CA ARG A 158 11.96 -2.27 -8.99
C ARG A 158 11.22 -2.10 -7.67
N VAL A 159 10.85 -0.86 -7.36
CA VAL A 159 10.02 -0.50 -6.21
C VAL A 159 8.74 0.15 -6.69
N VAL A 160 7.61 -0.21 -6.07
CA VAL A 160 6.29 0.38 -6.34
C VAL A 160 5.81 1.14 -5.11
N PHE A 161 5.28 2.32 -5.32
CA PHE A 161 4.62 3.15 -4.32
C PHE A 161 3.16 3.35 -4.74
N MET A 162 2.26 3.23 -3.79
CA MET A 162 0.84 3.35 -4.04
C MET A 162 0.17 4.21 -2.98
N VAL A 163 -0.73 5.10 -3.43
CA VAL A 163 -1.63 5.86 -2.56
C VAL A 163 -3.06 5.50 -2.95
N GLU A 164 -3.82 4.97 -2.02
CA GLU A 164 -5.22 4.59 -2.20
C GLU A 164 -6.12 5.47 -1.34
N GLN A 165 -7.25 5.87 -1.91
CA GLN A 165 -8.37 6.46 -1.21
C GLN A 165 -9.44 5.38 -1.03
N LEU A 166 -9.68 4.98 0.24
CA LEU A 166 -10.48 3.81 0.60
C LEU A 166 -11.92 4.12 1.01
N LYS A 167 -12.19 5.39 1.33
CA LYS A 167 -13.55 5.88 1.55
C LYS A 167 -13.88 6.82 0.41
N ASP A 168 -15.12 6.76 -0.09
CA ASP A 168 -15.73 7.89 -0.78
C ASP A 168 -15.87 9.02 0.24
N THR A 169 -14.74 9.65 0.59
CA THR A 169 -14.77 10.94 1.25
C THR A 169 -15.53 11.85 0.29
N GLU A 170 -16.56 12.55 0.80
CA GLU A 170 -17.20 13.62 0.03
C GLU A 170 -16.13 14.38 -0.74
N ALA A 171 -16.33 14.56 -2.04
CA ALA A 171 -15.42 14.94 -3.13
C ALA A 171 -14.40 16.09 -2.89
N SER A 172 -13.77 16.17 -1.73
CA SER A 172 -13.15 17.35 -1.14
C SER A 172 -11.67 17.12 -0.82
N TYR A 173 -11.21 15.87 -0.69
CA TYR A 173 -9.80 15.54 -0.42
C TYR A 173 -9.22 14.59 -1.48
N PRO A 174 -8.52 15.10 -2.50
CA PRO A 174 -7.88 14.25 -3.50
C PRO A 174 -6.55 13.67 -2.96
N TYR A 175 -6.64 12.76 -1.97
CA TYR A 175 -5.45 12.21 -1.29
C TYR A 175 -4.43 11.63 -2.25
N THR A 176 -4.90 10.89 -3.25
CA THR A 176 -4.07 10.22 -4.24
C THR A 176 -3.11 11.22 -4.88
N ARG A 177 -3.66 12.21 -5.59
CA ARG A 177 -2.90 13.25 -6.30
C ARG A 177 -2.07 14.12 -5.36
N ASP A 178 -2.63 14.45 -4.20
CA ASP A 178 -2.04 15.41 -3.26
C ASP A 178 -0.85 14.87 -2.47
N LEU A 179 -0.86 13.58 -2.19
CA LEU A 179 0.10 12.95 -1.30
C LEU A 179 1.13 12.10 -2.03
N LEU A 180 0.82 11.62 -3.25
CA LEU A 180 1.75 10.78 -4.04
C LEU A 180 3.15 11.39 -4.15
N PRO A 181 3.36 12.67 -4.52
CA PRO A 181 4.71 13.20 -4.70
C PRO A 181 5.54 13.22 -3.41
N ALA A 182 4.94 13.67 -2.30
CA ALA A 182 5.62 13.74 -1.01
C ALA A 182 5.87 12.35 -0.42
N TYR A 183 4.93 11.43 -0.60
CA TYR A 183 5.04 10.04 -0.18
C TYR A 183 6.19 9.32 -0.89
N VAL A 184 6.23 9.38 -2.23
CA VAL A 184 7.30 8.78 -3.03
C VAL A 184 8.66 9.35 -2.66
N ALA A 185 8.78 10.67 -2.53
CA ALA A 185 10.05 11.31 -2.19
C ALA A 185 10.57 10.85 -0.82
N ALA A 186 9.69 10.79 0.19
CA ALA A 186 10.05 10.42 1.55
C ALA A 186 10.37 8.92 1.68
N GLU A 187 9.59 8.05 1.04
CA GLU A 187 9.84 6.61 1.05
C GLU A 187 11.09 6.24 0.25
N ALA A 188 11.31 6.83 -0.93
CA ALA A 188 12.51 6.57 -1.73
C ALA A 188 13.79 6.89 -0.95
N GLU A 189 13.79 7.98 -0.17
CA GLU A 189 14.89 8.30 0.74
C GLU A 189 15.01 7.28 1.88
N ARG A 190 13.88 6.93 2.54
CA ARG A 190 13.85 5.98 3.66
C ARG A 190 14.41 4.61 3.29
N ILE A 191 14.11 4.11 2.10
CA ILE A 191 14.55 2.79 1.63
C ILE A 191 15.88 2.83 0.86
N GLY A 192 16.51 4.00 0.73
CA GLY A 192 17.84 4.14 0.10
C GLY A 192 17.84 4.16 -1.44
N CYS A 193 16.70 4.40 -2.10
CA CYS A 193 16.64 4.67 -3.54
C CYS A 193 17.18 6.07 -3.92
N GLY A 194 17.42 6.91 -2.91
CA GLY A 194 17.87 8.29 -3.03
C GLY A 194 16.76 9.23 -3.49
N PRO A 195 17.08 10.51 -3.73
CA PRO A 195 16.07 11.53 -3.97
C PRO A 195 15.27 11.23 -5.23
N GLU A 196 13.96 11.45 -5.13
CA GLU A 196 13.00 11.27 -6.21
C GLU A 196 12.01 12.45 -6.25
N LYS A 197 11.85 13.05 -7.44
CA LYS A 197 10.93 14.17 -7.64
C LYS A 197 9.85 13.80 -8.65
N VAL A 198 8.67 13.49 -8.11
CA VAL A 198 7.46 13.23 -8.87
C VAL A 198 6.83 14.54 -9.35
N THR A 199 6.46 14.60 -10.63
CA THR A 199 5.81 15.72 -11.30
C THR A 199 4.46 15.28 -11.85
N LEU A 200 3.41 15.93 -11.35
CA LEU A 200 2.03 15.66 -11.75
C LEU A 200 1.69 16.38 -13.07
N PRO A 201 0.83 15.79 -13.92
CA PRO A 201 0.29 16.48 -15.09
C PRO A 201 -0.58 17.68 -14.67
N ARG A 202 -0.63 18.72 -15.51
CA ARG A 202 -1.54 19.86 -15.32
C ARG A 202 -3.00 19.40 -15.49
N GLU A 203 -3.91 20.04 -14.76
CA GLU A 203 -5.36 19.87 -14.89
C GLU A 203 -5.89 20.58 -16.14
#